data_AF-A0A4V2BDR0-F1
#
_entry.id   AF-A0A4V2BDR0-F1
#
_cell.length_a   1.000
_cell.length_b   1.000
_cell.length_c   1.000
_cell.angle_alpha   90.00
_cell.angle_beta   90.00
_cell.angle_gamma   90.00
#
_symmetry.space_group_name_H-M   'P 1'
#
loop_
_entity.id
_entity.type
_entity.pdbx_description
1 polymer ?
#
loop_
_entity_poly.entity_id
_entity_poly.type
_entity_poly.pdbx_seq_one_letter_code
_entity_poly.pdbx_strand_id
1 'polypeptide(L)'
;MAFEINEVVAQMLGAVKTSVKDDWKLVKETAGTFLQTRKDRLDLLASLRINNEISQKFFLKRMEDEKKIFESELHAVAILTKAAAQRAANAALDVLSKSVSALIP
;
A
#
# COMPACT_ATOMS: atom_id res chain seq x y z
N MET A 1 1.68 -16.04 12.75
CA MET A 1 0.36 -15.43 12.44
C MET A 1 0.12 -15.61 10.95
N ALA A 2 -1.11 -15.85 10.51
CA ALA A 2 -1.39 -15.89 9.07
C ALA A 2 -1.31 -14.46 8.50
N PHE A 3 -0.80 -14.33 7.28
CA PHE A 3 -0.84 -13.06 6.58
C PHE A 3 -2.26 -12.84 6.04
N GLU A 4 -3.00 -11.91 6.62
CA GLU A 4 -4.37 -11.57 6.20
C GLU A 4 -4.37 -10.31 5.33
N ILE A 5 -4.25 -10.48 4.01
CA ILE A 5 -4.18 -9.34 3.08
C ILE A 5 -5.40 -8.41 3.19
N ASN A 6 -6.58 -8.93 3.55
CA ASN A 6 -7.78 -8.13 3.76
C ASN A 6 -7.61 -7.11 4.89
N GLU A 7 -7.03 -7.54 6.02
CA GLU A 7 -6.76 -6.68 7.15
C GLU A 7 -5.68 -5.66 6.81
N VAL A 8 -4.62 -6.11 6.13
CA VAL A 8 -3.54 -5.23 5.68
C VAL A 8 -4.09 -4.15 4.74
N VAL A 9 -4.88 -4.51 3.73
CA VAL A 9 -5.52 -3.54 2.83
C VAL A 9 -6.43 -2.57 3.57
N ALA A 10 -7.19 -3.02 4.56
CA ALA A 10 -8.01 -2.14 5.40
C ALA A 10 -7.15 -1.15 6.21
N GLN A 11 -6.02 -1.61 6.77
CA GLN A 11 -5.07 -0.77 7.48
C GLN A 11 -4.35 0.21 6.54
N MET A 12 -3.99 -0.22 5.33
CA MET A 12 -3.42 0.63 4.28
C MET A 12 -4.39 1.78 3.93
N LEU A 13 -5.66 1.44 3.74
CA LEU A 13 -6.72 2.41 3.45
C LEU A 13 -6.92 3.39 4.62
N GLY A 14 -6.83 2.90 5.86
CA GLY A 14 -6.81 3.73 7.08
C GLY A 14 -5.62 4.69 7.12
N ALA A 15 -4.43 4.22 6.75
CA ALA A 15 -3.22 5.03 6.69
C ALA A 15 -3.32 6.14 5.62
N VAL A 16 -3.90 5.83 4.46
CA VAL A 16 -4.25 6.83 3.44
C VAL A 16 -5.18 7.89 4.02
N LYS A 17 -6.28 7.49 4.68
CA LYS A 17 -7.24 8.41 5.31
C LYS A 17 -6.58 9.39 6.28
N THR A 18 -5.63 8.93 7.08
CA THR A 18 -4.92 9.83 8.01
C THR A 18 -4.02 10.84 7.30
N SER A 19 -3.54 10.51 6.11
CA SER A 19 -2.63 11.35 5.31
C SER A 19 -3.34 12.39 4.44
N VAL A 20 -4.62 12.16 4.12
CA VAL A 20 -5.41 13.00 3.18
C VAL A 20 -6.71 13.54 3.81
N LYS A 21 -6.80 13.62 5.14
CA LYS A 21 -8.03 13.91 5.93
C LYS A 21 -9.07 14.79 5.21
N ASP A 22 -8.68 15.94 4.69
CA ASP A 22 -9.58 16.93 4.06
C ASP A 22 -10.13 16.46 2.70
N ASP A 23 -9.33 15.72 1.94
CA ASP A 23 -9.66 15.17 0.62
C ASP A 23 -10.17 13.72 0.68
N TRP A 24 -10.30 13.13 1.88
CA TRP A 24 -10.62 11.72 2.05
C TRP A 24 -11.87 11.27 1.29
N LYS A 25 -12.91 12.11 1.21
CA LYS A 25 -14.14 11.78 0.49
C LYS A 25 -13.90 11.56 -1.01
N LEU A 26 -12.96 12.30 -1.58
CA LEU A 26 -12.58 12.21 -2.99
C LEU A 26 -11.60 11.04 -3.24
N VAL A 27 -10.74 10.78 -2.26
CA VAL A 27 -9.63 9.82 -2.38
C VAL A 27 -10.06 8.39 -2.02
N LYS A 28 -11.06 8.23 -1.15
CA LYS A 28 -11.49 6.93 -0.62
C LYS A 28 -11.83 5.95 -1.74
N GLU A 29 -12.55 6.40 -2.77
CA GLU A 29 -13.00 5.54 -3.85
C GLU A 29 -11.84 5.07 -4.72
N THR A 30 -10.96 5.98 -5.14
CA THR A 30 -9.76 5.64 -5.92
C THR A 30 -8.79 4.80 -5.12
N ALA A 31 -8.48 5.18 -3.87
CA ALA A 31 -7.59 4.43 -3.01
C ALA A 31 -8.15 3.04 -2.70
N GLY A 32 -9.46 2.93 -2.43
CA GLY A 32 -10.14 1.66 -2.22
C GLY A 32 -10.08 0.78 -3.46
N THR A 33 -10.42 1.34 -4.62
CA THR A 33 -10.37 0.62 -5.91
C THR A 33 -8.96 0.13 -6.17
N PHE A 34 -7.95 1.00 -6.13
CA PHE A 34 -6.55 0.64 -6.35
C PHE A 34 -6.09 -0.51 -5.45
N LEU A 35 -6.35 -0.40 -4.14
CA LEU A 35 -5.92 -1.40 -3.18
C LEU A 35 -6.63 -2.74 -3.43
N GLN A 36 -7.89 -2.73 -3.87
CA GLN A 36 -8.59 -3.95 -4.27
C GLN A 36 -8.01 -4.54 -5.57
N THR A 37 -7.76 -3.73 -6.60
CA THR A 37 -7.21 -4.21 -7.88
C THR A 37 -5.80 -4.75 -7.73
N ARG A 38 -5.03 -4.22 -6.78
CA ARG A 38 -3.63 -4.64 -6.52
C ARG A 38 -3.53 -5.66 -5.40
N LYS A 39 -4.63 -5.96 -4.70
CA LYS A 39 -4.67 -6.85 -3.54
C LYS A 39 -3.97 -8.18 -3.81
N ASP A 40 -4.34 -8.87 -4.88
CA ASP A 40 -3.80 -10.19 -5.21
C ASP A 40 -2.29 -10.13 -5.50
N ARG A 41 -1.83 -9.02 -6.09
CA ARG A 41 -0.40 -8.79 -6.34
C ARG A 41 0.37 -8.52 -5.05
N LEU A 42 -0.17 -7.70 -4.16
CA LEU A 42 0.43 -7.40 -2.87
C LEU A 42 0.47 -8.67 -2.00
N ASP A 43 -0.58 -9.48 -2.06
CA ASP A 43 -0.67 -10.78 -1.38
C ASP A 43 0.39 -11.76 -1.87
N LEU A 44 0.55 -11.87 -3.19
CA LEU A 44 1.59 -12.70 -3.79
C LEU A 44 2.99 -12.23 -3.35
N LEU A 45 3.27 -10.93 -3.43
CA LEU A 45 4.58 -10.39 -3.05
C LEU A 45 4.88 -10.59 -1.55
N ALA A 46 3.87 -10.41 -0.70
CA ALA A 46 3.97 -10.68 0.73
C ALA A 46 4.23 -12.17 1.01
N SER A 47 3.46 -13.05 0.39
CA SER A 47 3.59 -14.51 0.55
C SER A 47 4.97 -15.00 0.11
N LEU A 48 5.43 -14.59 -1.07
CA LEU A 48 6.78 -14.92 -1.57
C LEU A 48 7.87 -14.44 -0.60
N ARG A 49 7.67 -13.29 0.03
CA ARG A 49 8.64 -12.74 0.98
C ARG A 49 8.63 -13.48 2.31
N ILE A 50 7.45 -13.82 2.84
CA ILE A 50 7.25 -14.58 4.08
C ILE A 50 7.82 -15.99 3.93
N ASN A 51 7.61 -16.62 2.78
CA ASN A 51 8.16 -17.93 2.44
C ASN A 51 9.67 -17.89 2.09
N ASN A 52 10.28 -16.71 2.13
CA ASN A 52 11.69 -16.48 1.79
C ASN A 52 12.06 -16.88 0.34
N GLU A 53 11.08 -16.89 -0.57
CA GLU A 53 11.25 -17.17 -2.00
C GLU A 53 11.85 -15.96 -2.75
N ILE A 54 11.68 -14.75 -2.20
CA ILE A 54 12.30 -13.53 -2.69
C ILE A 54 13.14 -12.83 -1.62
N SER A 55 14.27 -12.26 -2.03
CA SER A 55 15.12 -11.48 -1.13
C SER A 55 14.43 -10.20 -0.66
N GLN A 56 14.79 -9.73 0.54
CA GLN A 56 14.34 -8.43 1.07
C GLN A 56 14.57 -7.29 0.08
N LYS A 57 15.74 -7.27 -0.58
CA LYS A 57 16.08 -6.24 -1.57
C LYS A 57 15.11 -6.27 -2.77
N PHE A 58 14.75 -7.45 -3.24
CA PHE A 58 13.80 -7.59 -4.34
C PHE A 58 12.39 -7.18 -3.91
N PHE A 59 11.95 -7.60 -2.72
CA PHE A 59 10.67 -7.20 -2.15
C PHE A 59 10.56 -5.67 -2.02
N LEU A 60 11.57 -5.02 -1.42
CA LEU A 60 11.61 -3.56 -1.29
C LEU A 60 11.57 -2.85 -2.64
N LYS A 61 12.29 -3.35 -3.64
CA LYS A 61 12.25 -2.79 -5.00
C LYS A 61 10.84 -2.88 -5.60
N ARG A 62 10.17 -4.02 -5.43
CA ARG A 62 8.78 -4.19 -5.88
C ARG A 62 7.83 -3.24 -5.13
N MET A 63 7.98 -3.12 -3.82
CA MET A 63 7.19 -2.17 -3.02
C MET A 63 7.43 -0.72 -3.45
N GLU A 64 8.65 -0.36 -3.82
CA GLU A 64 8.94 0.97 -4.37
C GLU A 64 8.24 1.21 -5.72
N ASP A 65 8.21 0.19 -6.58
CA ASP A 65 7.47 0.23 -7.86
C ASP A 65 5.96 0.39 -7.57
N GLU A 66 5.38 -0.38 -6.64
CA GLU A 66 3.99 -0.24 -6.18
C GLU A 66 3.69 1.18 -5.69
N LYS A 67 4.64 1.76 -4.94
CA LYS A 67 4.51 3.09 -4.36
C LYS A 67 4.37 4.16 -5.42
N LYS A 68 5.24 4.14 -6.44
CA LYS A 68 5.23 5.11 -7.53
C LYS A 68 3.94 5.04 -8.34
N ILE A 69 3.45 3.82 -8.55
CA ILE A 69 2.17 3.62 -9.24
C ILE A 69 1.02 4.16 -8.39
N PHE A 70 0.98 3.84 -7.09
CA PHE A 70 -0.08 4.31 -6.22
C PHE A 70 -0.07 5.83 -6.05
N GLU A 71 1.12 6.42 -5.89
CA GLU A 71 1.34 7.86 -5.89
C GLU A 71 0.78 8.49 -7.17
N SER A 72 1.09 7.90 -8.34
CA SER A 72 0.62 8.39 -9.64
C SER A 72 -0.90 8.29 -9.80
N GLU A 73 -1.52 7.22 -9.31
CA GLU A 73 -2.98 7.06 -9.31
C GLU A 73 -3.67 8.04 -8.35
N LEU A 74 -3.12 8.24 -7.15
CA LEU A 74 -3.60 9.26 -6.21
C LEU A 74 -3.43 10.69 -6.76
N HIS A 75 -2.35 10.93 -7.50
CA HIS A 75 -2.12 12.16 -8.23
C HIS A 75 -3.14 12.41 -9.35
N ALA A 76 -3.59 11.35 -10.03
CA ALA A 76 -4.60 11.43 -11.08
C ALA A 76 -5.99 11.81 -10.52
N VAL A 77 -6.22 11.59 -9.22
CA VAL A 77 -7.39 12.14 -8.51
C VAL A 77 -7.17 13.64 -8.32
N ALA A 78 -7.67 14.40 -9.28
CA ALA A 78 -7.32 15.76 -9.70
C ALA A 78 -7.38 16.91 -8.66
N ILE A 79 -7.49 16.64 -7.36
CA ILE A 79 -7.54 17.68 -6.30
C ILE A 79 -6.49 17.43 -5.20
N LEU A 80 -5.89 16.23 -5.14
CA LEU A 80 -4.83 15.95 -4.17
C LEU A 80 -3.55 16.70 -4.54
N THR A 81 -3.03 17.47 -3.58
CA THR A 81 -1.66 18.00 -3.69
C THR A 81 -0.66 16.85 -3.81
N LYS A 82 0.44 17.07 -4.54
CA LYS A 82 1.55 16.12 -4.65
C LYS A 82 2.01 15.56 -3.31
N ALA A 83 2.14 16.44 -2.33
CA ALA A 83 2.56 16.07 -0.98
C ALA A 83 1.54 15.16 -0.28
N ALA A 84 0.25 15.33 -0.53
CA ALA A 84 -0.79 14.47 0.06
C ALA A 84 -0.82 13.08 -0.60
N ALA A 85 -0.72 13.01 -1.94
CA ALA A 85 -0.60 11.73 -2.67
C ALA A 85 0.65 10.94 -2.23
N GLN A 86 1.80 11.61 -2.12
CA GLN A 86 3.05 11.00 -1.63
C GLN A 86 2.92 10.47 -0.19
N ARG A 87 2.37 11.28 0.73
CA ARG A 87 2.17 10.86 2.12
C ARG A 87 1.25 9.66 2.23
N ALA A 88 0.14 9.66 1.48
CA ALA A 88 -0.79 8.54 1.43
C ALA A 88 -0.14 7.25 0.90
N ALA A 89 0.58 7.33 -0.21
CA ALA A 89 1.25 6.17 -0.79
C ALA A 89 2.33 5.60 0.13
N ASN A 90 3.10 6.48 0.78
CA ASN A 90 4.07 6.10 1.81
C ASN A 90 3.40 5.39 2.99
N ALA A 91 2.36 6.01 3.55
CA ALA A 91 1.69 5.49 4.73
C ALA A 91 1.03 4.12 4.46
N ALA A 92 0.43 3.94 3.28
CA ALA A 92 -0.14 2.67 2.87
C ALA A 92 0.94 1.57 2.79
N LEU A 93 2.01 1.79 2.04
CA LEU A 93 3.00 0.72 1.84
C LEU A 93 3.89 0.46 3.05
N ASP A 94 4.03 1.44 3.94
CA ASP A 94 4.69 1.23 5.23
C ASP A 94 3.91 0.23 6.10
N VAL A 95 2.57 0.27 6.07
CA VAL A 95 1.73 -0.74 6.74
C VAL A 95 2.02 -2.14 6.18
N LEU A 96 1.97 -2.31 4.86
CA LEU A 96 2.24 -3.61 4.22
C LEU A 96 3.65 -4.13 4.56
N SER A 97 4.66 -3.27 4.45
CA SER A 97 6.05 -3.63 4.74
C SER A 97 6.24 -4.04 6.21
N LYS A 98 5.60 -3.33 7.15
CA LYS A 98 5.61 -3.68 8.57
C LYS A 98 4.89 -4.98 8.86
N SER A 99 3.72 -5.20 8.28
CA SER A 99 2.96 -6.46 8.42
C SER A 99 3.77 -7.65 7.92
N VAL A 100 4.43 -7.52 6.76
CA VAL A 100 5.30 -8.57 6.21
C VAL A 100 6.53 -8.78 7.10
N SER A 101 7.20 -7.71 7.52
CA SER A 101 8.39 -7.79 8.38
C SER A 101 8.11 -8.40 9.75
N ALA A 102 6.93 -8.17 10.32
CA ALA A 102 6.52 -8.77 11.60
C ALA A 102 6.29 -10.28 11.53
N LEU A 103 6.11 -10.83 10.32
CA LEU A 103 5.86 -12.25 10.08
C LEU A 103 7.12 -13.03 9.66
N ILE A 104 8.21 -12.32 9.37
CA ILE A 104 9.50 -12.92 9.04
C ILE A 104 10.29 -13.08 10.36
N PRO A 105 10.81 -14.28 10.65
CA PRO A 105 11.65 -14.54 11.83
C PRO A 105 13.02 -13.85 11.77
#